data_AF-A0A7J2SXR1-F1
#
_entry.id   AF-A0A7J2SXR1-F1
#
_cell.length_a   1.000
_cell.length_b   1.000
_cell.length_c   1.000
_cell.angle_alpha   90.00
_cell.angle_beta   90.00
_cell.angle_gamma   90.00
#
_symmetry.space_group_name_H-M   'P 1'
#
loop_
_entity.id
_entity.type
_entity.pdbx_description
1 polymer ?
#
loop_
_entity_poly.entity_id
_entity_poly.type
_entity_poly.pdbx_seq_one_letter_code
_entity_poly.pdbx_strand_id
1 'polypeptide(L)'
;MAGGRDHRRSAVDKGKELEDRIAEVAEENGWRVEKRKKYGDRILDLVISKGGMVFVVQSKNREQAMPSDVSQARKDFEEYLNWLLEEKCGMIVVPILVSRSFSEGARRRASSYRVRLYTVEELEELLSNGRRSGRSTD
;
A
#
# COMPACT_ATOMS: atom_id res chain seq x y z
N MET A 1 -25.99 -15.47 21.45
CA MET A 1 -24.82 -15.42 20.54
C MET A 1 -23.70 -14.60 21.21
N ALA A 2 -22.85 -15.23 22.02
CA ALA A 2 -21.80 -14.53 22.80
C ALA A 2 -20.36 -14.95 22.41
N GLY A 3 -20.16 -16.05 21.69
CA GLY A 3 -18.83 -16.60 21.37
C GLY A 3 -18.02 -15.85 20.30
N GLY A 4 -18.60 -14.87 19.60
CA GLY A 4 -17.90 -14.17 18.50
C GLY A 4 -16.95 -13.05 18.95
N ARG A 5 -17.13 -12.51 20.17
CA ARG A 5 -16.33 -11.38 20.66
C ARG A 5 -15.01 -11.83 21.30
N ASP A 6 -15.03 -12.90 22.09
CA ASP A 6 -13.81 -13.41 22.75
C ASP A 6 -12.82 -14.05 21.78
N HIS A 7 -13.30 -14.80 20.79
CA HIS A 7 -12.42 -15.35 19.75
C HIS A 7 -11.75 -14.25 18.91
N ARG A 8 -12.46 -13.15 18.64
CA ARG A 8 -11.91 -12.02 17.88
C ARG A 8 -10.86 -11.25 18.68
N ARG A 9 -11.06 -11.06 20.00
CA ARG A 9 -10.05 -10.51 20.90
C ARG A 9 -8.79 -11.38 20.93
N SER A 10 -8.96 -12.68 21.16
CA SER A 10 -7.82 -13.62 21.18
C SER A 10 -7.02 -13.64 19.88
N ALA A 11 -7.66 -13.57 18.72
CA ALA A 11 -6.97 -13.50 17.43
C ALA A 11 -6.17 -12.21 17.23
N VAL A 12 -6.72 -11.06 17.66
CA VAL A 12 -6.05 -9.76 17.60
C VAL A 12 -4.86 -9.70 18.55
N ASP A 13 -5.00 -10.22 19.75
CA ASP A 13 -3.94 -10.21 20.76
C ASP A 13 -2.79 -11.11 20.35
N LYS A 14 -3.05 -12.30 19.80
CA LYS A 14 -2.00 -13.15 19.22
C LYS A 14 -1.34 -12.55 17.98
N GLY A 15 -2.07 -11.73 17.21
CA GLY A 15 -1.49 -10.94 16.11
C GLY A 15 -0.46 -9.93 16.62
N LYS A 16 -0.76 -9.24 17.73
CA LYS A 16 0.18 -8.33 18.40
C LYS A 16 1.43 -9.06 18.88
N GLU A 17 1.26 -10.22 19.53
CA GLU A 17 2.38 -11.02 20.03
C GLU A 17 3.35 -11.43 18.90
N LEU A 18 2.82 -11.80 17.73
CA LEU A 18 3.64 -12.10 16.56
C LEU A 18 4.41 -10.86 16.06
N GLU A 19 3.73 -9.71 15.95
CA GLU A 19 4.37 -8.45 15.56
C GLU A 19 5.47 -8.02 16.55
N ASP A 20 5.20 -8.15 17.85
CA ASP A 20 6.14 -7.81 18.92
C ASP A 20 7.38 -8.70 18.87
N ARG A 21 7.22 -10.01 18.68
CA ARG A 21 8.35 -10.94 18.55
C ARG A 21 9.22 -10.64 17.33
N ILE A 22 8.61 -10.29 16.19
CA ILE A 22 9.37 -9.91 14.99
C ILE A 22 10.15 -8.62 15.24
N ALA A 23 9.52 -7.64 15.91
CA ALA A 23 10.14 -6.37 16.23
C ALA A 23 11.34 -6.53 17.17
N GLU A 24 11.20 -7.32 18.23
CA GLU A 24 12.28 -7.59 19.19
C GLU A 24 13.51 -8.19 18.49
N VAL A 25 13.34 -9.25 17.69
CA VAL A 25 14.44 -9.87 16.93
C VAL A 25 15.09 -8.88 15.98
N ALA A 26 14.31 -8.01 15.32
CA ALA A 26 14.86 -7.01 14.41
C ALA A 26 15.69 -5.96 15.16
N GLU A 27 15.17 -5.44 16.28
CA GLU A 27 15.83 -4.41 17.10
C GLU A 27 17.13 -4.94 17.75
N GLU A 28 17.11 -6.17 18.28
CA GLU A 28 18.31 -6.85 18.80
C GLU A 28 19.43 -6.96 17.76
N ASN A 29 19.06 -7.05 16.48
CA ASN A 29 19.98 -7.13 15.35
C ASN A 29 20.26 -5.76 14.71
N GLY A 30 19.93 -4.67 15.39
CA GLY A 30 20.24 -3.30 14.99
C GLY A 30 19.42 -2.81 13.80
N TRP A 31 18.21 -3.34 13.60
CA TRP A 31 17.24 -2.78 12.66
C TRP A 31 16.33 -1.79 13.38
N ARG A 32 15.88 -0.74 12.67
CA ARG A 32 14.84 0.17 13.16
C ARG A 32 13.47 -0.39 12.79
N VAL A 33 12.55 -0.39 13.74
CA VAL A 33 11.17 -0.90 13.54
C VAL A 33 10.15 0.21 13.76
N GLU A 34 9.16 0.30 12.87
CA GLU A 34 7.96 1.14 13.02
C GLU A 34 6.72 0.23 13.00
N LYS A 35 6.04 0.07 14.14
CA LYS A 35 4.87 -0.80 14.28
C LYS A 35 3.57 -0.02 14.05
N ARG A 36 2.62 -0.61 13.31
CA ARG A 36 1.24 -0.13 13.13
C ARG A 36 1.13 1.37 12.81
N LYS A 37 2.05 1.84 11.98
CA LYS A 37 2.09 3.23 11.55
C LYS A 37 1.29 3.42 10.27
N LYS A 38 0.67 4.59 10.15
CA LYS A 38 -0.05 4.99 8.95
C LYS A 38 0.93 5.51 7.89
N TYR A 39 0.82 4.96 6.68
CA TYR A 39 1.51 5.40 5.47
C TYR A 39 0.48 5.54 4.36
N GLY A 40 0.32 6.76 3.83
CA GLY A 40 -0.79 7.09 2.93
C GLY A 40 -2.13 6.74 3.57
N ASP A 41 -2.92 5.91 2.91
CA ASP A 41 -4.24 5.49 3.36
C ASP A 41 -4.25 4.23 4.24
N ARG A 42 -3.09 3.58 4.46
CA ARG A 42 -3.03 2.27 5.13
C ARG A 42 -2.25 2.32 6.43
N ILE A 43 -2.67 1.49 7.38
CA ILE A 43 -1.87 1.15 8.56
C ILE A 43 -1.13 -0.14 8.22
N LEU A 44 0.19 -0.11 8.31
CA LEU A 44 1.05 -1.26 8.04
C LEU A 44 1.46 -1.91 9.35
N ASP A 45 1.45 -3.24 9.43
CA ASP A 45 1.81 -3.98 10.66
C ASP A 45 3.22 -3.58 11.12
N LEU A 46 4.21 -3.71 10.24
CA LEU A 46 5.62 -3.45 10.53
C LEU A 46 6.35 -2.87 9.32
N VAL A 47 7.13 -1.82 9.55
CA VAL A 47 8.17 -1.34 8.62
C VAL A 47 9.52 -1.45 9.31
N ILE A 48 10.42 -2.26 8.75
CA ILE A 48 11.73 -2.59 9.33
C ILE A 48 12.81 -2.07 8.40
N SER A 49 13.81 -1.34 8.90
CA SER A 49 14.82 -0.72 8.04
C SER A 49 16.25 -0.75 8.60
N LYS A 50 17.23 -0.91 7.72
CA LYS A 50 18.67 -0.86 8.04
C LYS A 50 19.49 -0.59 6.79
N GLY A 51 20.42 0.37 6.84
CA GLY A 51 21.41 0.61 5.78
C GLY A 51 20.83 0.85 4.38
N GLY A 52 19.68 1.53 4.27
CA GLY A 52 19.00 1.78 2.99
C GLY A 52 18.06 0.65 2.53
N MET A 53 18.03 -0.48 3.23
CA MET A 53 17.08 -1.54 3.01
C MET A 53 15.84 -1.34 3.88
N VAL A 54 14.66 -1.58 3.31
CA VAL A 54 13.37 -1.51 4.02
C VAL A 54 12.54 -2.75 3.72
N PHE A 55 12.01 -3.37 4.76
CA PHE A 55 11.01 -4.43 4.69
C PHE A 55 9.66 -3.88 5.12
N VAL A 56 8.68 -3.99 4.21
CA VAL A 56 7.26 -3.80 4.54
C VAL A 56 6.71 -5.17 4.89
N VAL A 57 6.46 -5.41 6.17
CA VAL A 57 6.13 -6.74 6.68
C VAL A 57 4.65 -6.77 7.04
N GLN A 58 3.94 -7.71 6.43
CA GLN A 58 2.57 -8.06 6.77
C GLN A 58 2.58 -9.38 7.54
N SER A 59 2.02 -9.37 8.75
CA SER A 59 1.99 -10.53 9.62
C SER A 59 0.60 -11.16 9.63
N LYS A 60 0.50 -12.48 9.63
CA LYS A 60 -0.78 -13.20 9.74
C LYS A 60 -0.66 -14.30 10.78
N ASN A 61 -1.40 -14.16 11.87
CA ASN A 61 -1.48 -15.18 12.89
C ASN A 61 -2.56 -16.23 12.55
N ARG A 62 -2.23 -17.13 11.61
CA ARG A 62 -3.02 -18.31 11.24
C ARG A 62 -2.08 -19.41 10.75
N GLU A 63 -2.57 -20.64 10.70
CA GLU A 63 -1.78 -21.82 10.33
C GLU A 63 -1.18 -21.73 8.92
N GLN A 64 -1.94 -21.21 7.94
CA GLN A 64 -1.49 -21.08 6.56
C GLN A 64 -1.93 -19.75 5.94
N ALA A 65 -1.01 -19.09 5.24
CA ALA A 65 -1.29 -17.91 4.45
C ALA A 65 -2.09 -18.26 3.18
N MET A 66 -2.98 -17.35 2.79
CA MET A 66 -3.83 -17.46 1.60
C MET A 66 -3.30 -16.59 0.46
N PRO A 67 -3.66 -16.83 -0.82
CA PRO A 67 -3.29 -15.95 -1.93
C PRO A 67 -3.72 -14.48 -1.74
N SER A 68 -4.81 -14.25 -1.01
CA SER A 68 -5.26 -12.91 -0.63
C SER A 68 -4.28 -12.20 0.30
N ASP A 69 -3.49 -12.92 1.08
CA ASP A 69 -2.48 -12.35 1.98
C ASP A 69 -1.27 -11.85 1.22
N VAL A 70 -0.85 -12.61 0.20
CA VAL A 70 0.18 -12.16 -0.75
C VAL A 70 -0.29 -10.89 -1.45
N SER A 71 -1.55 -10.87 -1.90
CA SER A 71 -2.15 -9.69 -2.52
C SER A 71 -2.22 -8.50 -1.55
N GLN A 72 -2.47 -8.75 -0.26
CA GLN A 72 -2.51 -7.69 0.74
C GLN A 72 -1.12 -7.14 1.02
N ALA A 73 -0.11 -8.00 1.21
CA ALA A 73 1.27 -7.60 1.38
C ALA A 73 1.79 -6.79 0.19
N ARG A 74 1.40 -7.15 -1.04
CA ARG A 74 1.74 -6.37 -2.24
C ARG A 74 1.12 -4.97 -2.22
N LYS A 75 -0.14 -4.85 -1.82
CA LYS A 75 -0.82 -3.55 -1.69
C LYS A 75 -0.21 -2.68 -0.60
N ASP A 76 0.17 -3.30 0.52
CA ASP A 76 0.84 -2.64 1.63
C ASP A 76 2.20 -2.07 1.19
N PHE A 77 2.97 -2.84 0.42
CA PHE A 77 4.22 -2.39 -0.20
C PHE A 77 4.02 -1.24 -1.19
N GLU A 78 3.04 -1.33 -2.09
CA GLU A 78 2.75 -0.27 -3.07
C GLU A 78 2.34 1.05 -2.38
N GLU A 79 1.56 0.97 -1.30
CA GLU A 79 1.21 2.14 -0.50
C GLU A 79 2.45 2.78 0.14
N TYR A 80 3.32 1.98 0.73
CA TYR A 80 4.56 2.48 1.34
C TYR A 80 5.47 3.16 0.31
N LEU A 81 5.59 2.59 -0.89
CA LEU A 81 6.34 3.21 -1.98
C LEU A 81 5.73 4.56 -2.41
N ASN A 82 4.41 4.62 -2.58
CA ASN A 82 3.74 5.86 -2.97
C ASN A 82 3.92 6.93 -1.88
N TRP A 83 3.78 6.56 -0.61
CA TRP A 83 4.05 7.45 0.52
C TRP A 83 5.51 7.95 0.53
N LEU A 84 6.48 7.08 0.26
CA LEU A 84 7.88 7.50 0.14
C LEU A 84 8.08 8.50 -0.98
N LEU A 85 7.53 8.22 -2.17
CA LEU A 85 7.65 9.10 -3.33
C LEU A 85 7.00 10.47 -3.06
N GLU A 86 5.84 10.47 -2.43
CA GLU A 86 5.13 11.71 -2.10
C GLU A 86 5.85 12.49 -1.00
N GLU A 87 6.07 11.89 0.16
CA GLU A 87 6.61 12.59 1.35
C GLU A 87 8.11 12.85 1.29
N LYS A 88 8.88 12.01 0.59
CA LYS A 88 10.34 12.14 0.53
C LYS A 88 10.82 12.75 -0.78
N CYS A 89 10.11 12.53 -1.87
CA CYS A 89 10.50 13.06 -3.17
C CYS A 89 9.58 14.18 -3.67
N GLY A 90 8.45 14.45 -3.02
CA GLY A 90 7.47 15.44 -3.50
C GLY A 90 6.79 15.01 -4.80
N MET A 91 6.72 13.71 -5.07
CA MET A 91 6.25 13.16 -6.34
C MET A 91 5.00 12.31 -6.15
N ILE A 92 3.96 12.62 -6.92
CA ILE A 92 2.78 11.74 -7.05
C ILE A 92 2.98 10.88 -8.30
N VAL A 93 3.08 9.56 -8.12
CA VAL A 93 3.20 8.60 -9.22
C VAL A 93 1.87 7.87 -9.41
N VAL A 94 1.33 7.97 -10.62
CA VAL A 94 0.01 7.40 -10.96
C VAL A 94 0.18 6.39 -12.09
N PRO A 95 -0.12 5.09 -11.88
CA PRO A 95 -0.10 4.12 -12.96
C PRO A 95 -1.26 4.37 -13.93
N ILE A 96 -0.95 4.43 -15.21
CA ILE A 96 -1.92 4.68 -16.29
C ILE A 96 -1.84 3.55 -17.31
N LEU A 97 -3.00 3.04 -17.74
CA LEU A 97 -3.14 2.16 -18.89
C LEU A 97 -3.93 2.88 -19.99
N VAL A 98 -3.39 2.88 -21.20
CA VAL A 98 -3.98 3.54 -22.37
C VAL A 98 -4.39 2.49 -23.39
N SER A 99 -5.60 2.60 -23.93
CA SER A 99 -6.13 1.72 -24.98
C SER A 99 -7.28 2.41 -25.71
N ARG A 100 -7.57 2.03 -26.96
CA ARG A 100 -8.76 2.55 -27.68
C ARG A 100 -10.08 2.21 -26.96
N SER A 101 -10.12 1.11 -26.22
CA SER A 101 -11.27 0.69 -25.42
C SER A 101 -10.86 -0.26 -24.30
N PHE A 102 -11.78 -0.48 -23.34
CA PHE A 102 -11.56 -1.34 -22.18
C PHE A 102 -12.73 -2.30 -21.94
N SER A 103 -12.42 -3.57 -21.76
CA SER A 103 -13.39 -4.58 -21.34
C SER A 103 -13.82 -4.36 -19.89
N GLU A 104 -14.95 -4.94 -19.50
CA GLU A 104 -15.44 -4.86 -18.12
C GLU A 104 -14.45 -5.48 -17.12
N GLY A 105 -13.84 -6.61 -17.49
CA GLY A 105 -12.80 -7.25 -16.68
C GLY A 105 -11.58 -6.35 -16.46
N ALA A 106 -11.14 -5.62 -17.49
CA ALA A 106 -10.05 -4.64 -17.38
C ALA A 106 -10.43 -3.50 -16.42
N ARG A 107 -11.65 -2.97 -16.52
CA ARG A 107 -12.15 -1.90 -15.62
C ARG A 107 -12.21 -2.36 -14.17
N ARG A 108 -12.73 -3.57 -13.89
CA ARG A 108 -12.77 -4.14 -12.54
C ARG A 108 -11.36 -4.34 -11.95
N ARG A 109 -10.42 -4.84 -12.76
CA ARG A 109 -9.03 -4.99 -12.31
C ARG A 109 -8.37 -3.64 -12.04
N ALA A 110 -8.51 -2.69 -12.94
CA ALA A 110 -7.86 -1.38 -12.83
C ALA A 110 -8.22 -0.68 -11.51
N SER A 111 -9.49 -0.71 -11.12
CA SER A 111 -9.95 -0.20 -9.81
C SER A 111 -9.24 -0.89 -8.64
N SER A 112 -9.08 -2.22 -8.69
CA SER A 112 -8.44 -2.99 -7.62
C SER A 112 -6.95 -2.70 -7.46
N TYR A 113 -6.29 -2.25 -8.53
CA TYR A 113 -4.86 -1.92 -8.59
C TYR A 113 -4.60 -0.40 -8.66
N ARG A 114 -5.63 0.44 -8.51
CA ARG A 114 -5.54 1.91 -8.61
C ARG A 114 -4.90 2.40 -9.91
N VAL A 115 -5.11 1.68 -11.01
CA VAL A 115 -4.66 2.07 -12.35
C VAL A 115 -5.71 2.96 -13.00
N ARG A 116 -5.30 4.13 -13.49
CA ARG A 116 -6.19 4.99 -14.29
C ARG A 116 -6.26 4.47 -15.71
N LEU A 117 -7.47 4.45 -16.26
CA LEU A 117 -7.73 4.04 -17.62
C LEU A 117 -8.04 5.28 -18.45
N TYR A 118 -7.39 5.41 -19.60
CA TYR A 118 -7.65 6.49 -20.55
C TYR A 118 -7.69 5.94 -21.97
N THR A 119 -8.57 6.46 -22.82
CA THR A 119 -8.34 6.40 -24.26
C THR A 119 -7.17 7.28 -24.66
N VAL A 120 -6.72 7.15 -25.91
CA VAL A 120 -5.64 8.01 -26.43
C VAL A 120 -6.08 9.47 -26.37
N GLU A 121 -7.31 9.74 -26.82
CA GLU A 121 -7.91 11.08 -26.85
C GLU A 121 -8.07 11.65 -25.43
N GLU A 122 -8.58 10.86 -24.48
CA GLU A 122 -8.73 11.28 -23.08
C GLU A 122 -7.37 11.63 -22.43
N LEU A 123 -6.31 10.86 -22.74
CA LEU A 123 -4.97 11.15 -22.24
C LEU A 123 -4.37 12.40 -22.90
N GLU A 124 -4.54 12.56 -24.22
CA GLU A 124 -4.09 13.75 -24.95
C GLU A 124 -4.72 15.02 -24.39
N GLU A 125 -6.02 15.00 -24.10
CA GLU A 125 -6.74 16.10 -23.44
C GLU A 125 -6.16 16.40 -22.05
N LEU A 126 -5.97 15.36 -21.22
CA LEU A 126 -5.40 15.51 -19.88
C LEU A 126 -4.02 16.20 -19.92
N LEU A 127 -3.13 15.72 -20.80
CA LEU A 127 -1.76 16.23 -20.94
C LEU A 127 -1.72 17.65 -21.53
N SER A 128 -2.66 17.98 -22.42
CA SER A 128 -2.76 19.29 -23.05
C SER A 128 -3.33 20.35 -22.09
N ASN A 129 -4.26 19.96 -21.21
CA ASN A 129 -4.90 20.86 -20.25
C ASN A 129 -3.97 21.29 -19.10
N GLY A 130 -2.96 20.47 -18.76
CA GLY A 130 -1.94 20.82 -17.76
C GLY A 130 -1.08 22.04 -18.12
N ARG A 131 -1.10 22.50 -19.38
CA ARG A 131 -0.38 23.72 -19.82
C ARG A 131 -1.11 25.02 -19.51
N ARG A 132 -2.40 25.00 -19.19
CA ARG A 132 -3.21 26.22 -19.01
C ARG A 132 -3.25 26.74 -17.57
N SER A 133 -2.93 25.92 -16.58
CA SER A 133 -2.96 26.30 -15.15
C SER A 133 -1.65 26.93 -14.64
N GLY A 134 -0.63 27.08 -15.49
CA GLY A 134 0.69 27.64 -15.14
C GLY A 134 0.92 29.12 -15.47
N ARG A 135 -0.11 29.89 -15.85
CA ARG A 135 -0.01 31.34 -16.05
C ARG A 135 -1.17 32.05 -15.37
N SER A 136 -1.02 32.34 -14.09
CA SER A 136 -1.68 33.47 -13.42
C SER A 136 -0.84 33.87 -12.21
N THR A 137 0.19 34.65 -12.49
CA THR A 137 0.74 35.65 -11.57
C THR A 137 0.85 36.92 -12.40
N ASP A 138 -0.25 37.68 -12.42
CA ASP A 138 -0.18 39.13 -12.54
C ASP A 138 -0.10 39.69 -11.11
#